data_AF-C6XXL0-F1
#
_entry.id   AF-C6XXL0-F1
#
_cell.length_a   1.000
_cell.length_b   1.000
_cell.length_c   1.000
_cell.angle_alpha   90.00
_cell.angle_beta   90.00
_cell.angle_gamma   90.00
#
_symmetry.space_group_name_H-M   'P 1'
#
loop_
_entity.id
_entity.type
_entity.pdbx_description
1 polymer ?
#
loop_
_entity_poly.entity_id
_entity_poly.type
_entity_poly.pdbx_seq_one_letter_code
_entity_poly.pdbx_strand_id
1 'polypeptide(L)'
;MSDKARKYKINDCLLRLPVPQYREAVKIIPKILGVSLNTFHNYRNILFDDKQDIPYEKVIMFEKLFEMRTGELINKEVQCKPLKVLMGKELLTSRFTKRN
;
A
#
# COMPACT_ATOMS: atom_id res chain seq x y z
N MET A 1 18.81 -0.50 -15.55
CA MET A 1 17.89 0.35 -14.76
C MET A 1 17.41 -0.49 -13.59
N SER A 2 17.66 -0.09 -12.35
CA SER A 2 17.16 -0.84 -11.18
C SER A 2 15.64 -0.83 -11.23
N ASP A 3 15.04 -1.96 -11.60
CA ASP A 3 13.59 -2.14 -11.70
C ASP A 3 13.03 -2.21 -10.27
N LYS A 4 12.98 -1.06 -9.60
CA LYS A 4 12.50 -0.98 -8.22
C LYS A 4 11.00 -1.23 -8.23
N ALA A 5 10.57 -2.27 -7.52
CA ALA A 5 9.16 -2.61 -7.37
C ALA A 5 8.41 -1.42 -6.77
N ARG A 6 7.23 -1.12 -7.34
CA ARG A 6 6.33 -0.10 -6.81
C ARG A 6 5.69 -0.59 -5.52
N LYS A 7 5.42 0.31 -4.60
CA LYS A 7 4.77 0.00 -3.33
C LYS A 7 3.30 -0.42 -3.51
N TYR A 8 2.62 0.16 -4.52
CA TYR A 8 1.19 -0.02 -4.78
C TYR A 8 0.88 -0.49 -6.20
N LYS A 9 -0.21 -1.26 -6.35
CA LYS A 9 -0.72 -1.84 -7.62
C LYS A 9 -1.49 -0.85 -8.51
N ILE A 10 -1.50 0.44 -8.19
CA ILE A 10 -2.28 1.46 -8.90
C ILE A 10 -1.97 1.45 -10.41
N ASN A 11 -0.69 1.36 -10.77
CA ASN A 11 -0.27 1.27 -12.17
C ASN A 11 -0.77 0.00 -12.84
N ASP A 12 -0.71 -1.14 -12.15
CA ASP A 12 -1.13 -2.42 -12.69
C ASP A 12 -2.64 -2.45 -12.94
N CYS A 13 -3.43 -1.83 -12.05
CA CYS A 13 -4.87 -1.66 -12.25
C CYS A 13 -5.16 -0.76 -13.47
N LEU A 14 -4.46 0.36 -13.59
CA LEU A 14 -4.68 1.30 -14.70
C LEU A 14 -4.26 0.72 -16.05
N LEU A 15 -3.13 0.03 -16.12
CA LEU A 15 -2.58 -0.52 -17.37
C LEU A 15 -3.44 -1.66 -17.96
N ARG A 16 -4.33 -2.26 -17.15
CA ARG A 16 -5.33 -3.23 -17.64
C ARG A 16 -6.49 -2.58 -18.39
N LEU A 17 -6.65 -1.27 -18.28
CA LEU A 17 -7.72 -0.54 -18.96
C LEU A 17 -7.34 -0.26 -20.43
N PRO A 18 -8.31 -0.28 -21.36
CA PRO A 18 -8.14 0.26 -22.70
C PRO A 18 -7.64 1.71 -22.67
N VAL A 19 -6.84 2.12 -23.66
CA VAL A 19 -6.23 3.47 -23.73
C VAL A 19 -7.23 4.61 -23.50
N PRO A 20 -8.46 4.60 -24.06
CA PRO A 20 -9.44 5.66 -23.78
C PRO A 20 -9.84 5.70 -22.31
N GLN A 21 -10.11 4.55 -21.70
CA GLN A 21 -10.51 4.43 -20.29
C GLN A 21 -9.37 4.79 -19.35
N TYR A 22 -8.13 4.40 -19.69
CA TYR A 22 -6.94 4.81 -18.95
C TYR A 22 -6.82 6.34 -18.86
N ARG A 23 -6.99 7.04 -20.01
CA ARG A 23 -6.89 8.51 -20.05
C ARG A 23 -7.97 9.16 -19.19
N GLU A 24 -9.18 8.65 -19.22
CA GLU A 24 -10.27 9.15 -18.39
C GLU A 24 -10.07 8.84 -16.90
N ALA A 25 -9.62 7.63 -16.56
CA ALA A 25 -9.31 7.25 -15.18
C ALA A 25 -8.25 8.18 -14.57
N VAL A 26 -7.17 8.48 -15.31
CA VAL A 26 -6.12 9.41 -14.86
C VAL A 26 -6.64 10.82 -14.61
N LYS A 27 -7.70 11.26 -15.28
CA LYS A 27 -8.34 12.57 -15.06
C LYS A 27 -9.35 12.56 -13.90
N ILE A 28 -10.08 11.46 -13.72
CA ILE A 28 -11.22 11.37 -12.79
C ILE A 28 -10.75 11.01 -11.37
N ILE A 29 -9.86 10.03 -11.24
CA ILE A 29 -9.38 9.54 -9.94
C ILE A 29 -8.82 10.65 -9.04
N PRO A 30 -7.90 11.55 -9.47
CA PRO A 30 -7.42 12.62 -8.61
C PRO A 30 -8.53 13.54 -8.10
N LYS A 31 -9.57 13.79 -8.91
CA LYS A 31 -10.73 14.60 -8.52
C LYS A 31 -11.56 13.91 -7.43
N ILE A 32 -11.83 12.60 -7.58
CA ILE A 32 -12.55 11.80 -6.58
C ILE A 32 -11.77 11.77 -5.26
N LEU A 33 -10.45 11.60 -5.32
CA LEU A 33 -9.60 11.56 -4.14
C LEU A 33 -9.40 12.93 -3.48
N GLY A 34 -9.77 14.03 -4.15
CA GLY A 34 -9.54 15.39 -3.66
C GLY A 34 -8.05 15.77 -3.64
N VAL A 35 -7.26 15.27 -4.60
CA VAL A 35 -5.82 15.51 -4.68
C VAL A 35 -5.41 16.12 -6.02
N SER A 36 -4.26 16.79 -6.04
CA SER A 36 -3.70 17.29 -7.30
C SER A 36 -3.30 16.14 -8.23
N LEU A 37 -3.27 16.40 -9.54
CA LEU A 37 -2.78 15.44 -10.52
C LEU A 37 -1.33 15.02 -10.21
N ASN A 38 -0.49 15.94 -9.75
CA ASN A 38 0.89 15.66 -9.34
C ASN A 38 0.94 14.70 -8.14
N THR A 39 0.11 14.92 -7.12
CA THR A 39 -0.01 14.03 -5.97
C THR A 39 -0.44 12.62 -6.39
N PHE A 40 -1.40 12.52 -7.32
CA PHE A 40 -1.79 11.24 -7.90
C PHE A 40 -0.65 10.55 -8.66
N HIS A 41 0.13 11.31 -9.44
CA HIS A 41 1.33 10.78 -10.09
C HIS A 41 2.39 10.31 -9.09
N ASN A 42 2.55 10.99 -7.96
CA ASN A 42 3.44 10.54 -6.89
C ASN A 42 2.92 9.23 -6.30
N TYR A 43 1.64 9.15 -5.92
CA TYR A 43 1.02 7.95 -5.35
C TYR A 43 1.22 6.68 -6.18
N ARG A 44 1.00 6.76 -7.51
CA ARG A 44 1.17 5.60 -8.40
C ARG A 44 2.63 5.19 -8.63
N ASN A 45 3.59 6.06 -8.28
CA ASN A 45 5.01 5.84 -8.53
C ASN A 45 5.85 5.66 -7.26
N ILE A 46 5.23 5.63 -6.07
CA ILE A 46 5.93 5.34 -4.81
C ILE A 46 6.65 3.99 -4.93
N LEU A 47 7.96 4.01 -4.68
CA LEU A 47 8.78 2.81 -4.68
C LEU A 47 8.68 2.10 -3.33
N PHE A 48 8.92 0.79 -3.32
CA PHE A 48 8.82 0.00 -2.09
C PHE A 48 9.70 0.52 -0.94
N ASP A 49 10.94 0.94 -1.25
CA ASP A 49 11.90 1.46 -0.27
C ASP A 49 11.68 2.95 0.07
N ASP A 50 10.67 3.60 -0.52
CA ASP A 50 10.39 4.99 -0.26
C ASP A 50 9.72 5.16 1.12
N LYS A 51 10.11 6.22 1.83
CA LYS A 51 9.50 6.62 3.10
C LYS A 51 8.11 7.23 2.90
N GLN A 52 7.82 7.70 1.69
CA GLN A 52 6.52 8.25 1.35
C GLN A 52 5.43 7.18 1.44
N ASP A 53 4.23 7.64 1.77
CA ASP A 53 3.06 6.78 1.80
C ASP A 53 1.80 7.49 1.32
N ILE A 54 0.82 6.69 0.93
CA ILE A 54 -0.53 7.17 0.62
C ILE A 54 -1.30 7.21 1.95
N PRO A 55 -2.00 8.32 2.28
CA PRO A 55 -2.87 8.35 3.45
C PRO A 55 -3.89 7.21 3.42
N TYR A 56 -4.10 6.55 4.56
CA TYR A 56 -4.94 5.34 4.66
C TYR A 56 -6.33 5.51 4.04
N GLU A 57 -6.99 6.64 4.27
CA GLU A 57 -8.28 6.96 3.65
C GLU A 57 -8.23 6.83 2.13
N LYS A 58 -7.17 7.36 1.49
CA LYS A 58 -7.01 7.31 0.04
C LYS A 58 -6.68 5.90 -0.44
N VAL A 59 -5.97 5.10 0.34
CA VAL A 59 -5.76 3.66 0.07
C VAL A 59 -7.10 2.92 0.01
N ILE A 60 -7.97 3.11 1.00
CA ILE A 60 -9.31 2.51 1.01
C ILE A 60 -10.16 2.98 -0.17
N MET A 61 -10.07 4.27 -0.53
CA MET A 61 -10.76 4.79 -1.71
C MET A 61 -10.27 4.12 -3.00
N PHE A 62 -8.96 3.95 -3.17
CA PHE A 62 -8.40 3.21 -4.31
C PHE A 62 -8.88 1.77 -4.37
N GLU A 63 -8.89 1.07 -3.24
CA GLU A 63 -9.38 -0.31 -3.16
C GLU A 63 -10.83 -0.41 -3.59
N LYS A 64 -11.69 0.52 -3.14
CA LYS A 64 -13.08 0.60 -3.60
C LYS A 64 -13.20 0.94 -5.08
N LEU A 65 -12.40 1.87 -5.59
CA LEU A 65 -12.40 2.28 -7.01
C LEU A 65 -11.97 1.15 -7.96
N PHE A 66 -11.11 0.25 -7.49
CA PHE A 66 -10.63 -0.91 -8.25
C PHE A 66 -11.30 -2.23 -7.85
N GLU A 67 -12.35 -2.19 -7.03
CA GLU A 67 -13.11 -3.35 -6.56
C GLU A 67 -12.24 -4.42 -5.86
N MET A 68 -11.23 -3.97 -5.12
CA MET A 68 -10.29 -4.81 -4.36
C MET A 68 -10.72 -4.96 -2.90
N ARG A 69 -10.27 -6.02 -2.23
CA ARG A 69 -10.45 -6.15 -0.78
C ARG A 69 -9.48 -5.25 -0.02
N THR A 70 -9.84 -4.90 1.21
CA THR A 70 -8.97 -4.09 2.07
C THR A 70 -7.60 -4.72 2.25
N GLY A 71 -6.55 -3.94 1.99
CA GLY A 71 -5.16 -4.37 2.06
C GLY A 71 -4.61 -4.98 0.78
N GLU A 72 -5.39 -5.17 -0.28
CA GLU A 72 -4.90 -5.79 -1.52
C GLU A 72 -4.17 -4.81 -2.45
N LEU A 73 -4.32 -3.49 -2.25
CA LEU A 73 -3.68 -2.48 -3.09
C LEU A 73 -2.15 -2.49 -2.98
N ILE A 74 -1.61 -2.90 -1.83
CA ILE A 74 -0.16 -2.98 -1.60
C ILE A 74 0.44 -4.14 -2.40
N ASN A 75 1.64 -3.93 -2.95
CA ASN A 75 2.35 -4.98 -3.70
C ASN A 75 2.97 -6.05 -2.80
N LYS A 76 3.33 -5.70 -1.57
CA LYS A 76 3.94 -6.62 -0.61
C LYS A 76 3.08 -6.72 0.63
N GLU A 77 2.72 -7.94 0.98
CA GLU A 77 1.95 -8.21 2.18
C GLU A 77 2.74 -7.82 3.43
N VAL A 78 2.09 -7.07 4.32
CA VAL A 78 2.67 -6.72 5.61
C VAL A 78 2.35 -7.84 6.59
N GLN A 79 3.37 -8.64 6.89
CA GLN A 79 3.26 -9.75 7.83
C GLN A 79 3.54 -9.25 9.26
N CYS A 80 2.56 -9.33 10.15
CA CYS A 80 2.73 -9.05 11.56
C CYS A 80 2.15 -10.19 12.39
N LYS A 81 2.91 -10.65 13.39
CA LYS A 81 2.42 -11.68 14.33
C LYS A 81 1.45 -11.04 15.32
N PRO A 82 0.40 -11.77 15.75
CA PRO A 82 -0.49 -11.28 16.79
C PRO A 82 0.28 -10.91 18.06
N LEU A 83 -0.11 -9.81 18.70
CA LEU A 83 0.55 -9.31 19.91
C LEU A 83 0.66 -10.40 21.00
N LYS A 84 -0.38 -11.22 21.18
CA LYS A 84 -0.40 -12.32 22.15
C LYS A 84 0.76 -13.31 21.93
N VAL A 85 1.11 -13.60 20.68
CA VAL A 85 2.24 -14.48 20.33
C VAL A 85 3.58 -13.80 20.64
N LEU A 86 3.68 -12.50 20.39
CA LEU A 86 4.87 -11.71 20.67
C LEU A 86 5.12 -11.57 22.18
N MET A 87 4.09 -11.25 22.96
CA MET A 87 4.15 -11.14 24.43
C MET A 87 4.49 -12.47 25.11
N GLY A 88 3.94 -13.58 24.60
CA GLY A 88 4.28 -14.91 25.11
C GLY A 88 5.76 -15.25 24.96
N LYS A 89 6.43 -14.75 23.91
CA LYS A 89 7.87 -14.93 23.72
C LYS A 89 8.69 -14.06 24.68
N GLU A 90 8.30 -12.81 24.88
CA GLU A 90 8.98 -11.90 25.81
C GLU A 90 8.98 -12.42 27.26
N LEU A 91 7.86 -13.01 27.69
CA LEU A 91 7.73 -13.64 29.02
C LEU A 91 8.58 -14.89 29.19
N LEU A 92 8.85 -15.63 28.10
CA LEU A 92 9.78 -16.77 28.15
C LEU A 92 11.21 -16.26 28.24
N THR A 93 11.62 -15.32 27.39
CA THR A 93 12.97 -14.74 27.39
C THR A 93 13.34 -14.14 28.74
N SER A 94 12.43 -13.36 29.35
CA SER A 94 12.64 -12.74 30.67
C SER A 94 12.69 -13.72 31.86
N ARG A 95 12.13 -14.93 31.72
CA ARG A 95 12.25 -16.00 32.73
C ARG A 95 13.59 -16.74 32.66
N PHE A 96 14.26 -16.74 31.51
CA PHE A 96 15.60 -17.32 31.36
C PHE A 96 16.70 -16.37 31.86
N THR A 97 16.53 -15.05 31.74
CA THR A 97 17.53 -14.07 32.23
C THR A 97 17.56 -13.90 33.76
N LYS A 98 16.50 -14.31 34.48
CA LYS A 98 16.43 -14.23 35.95
C LYS A 98 16.91 -15.49 36.69
N ARG A 99 17.54 -16.44 36.00
CA ARG A 99 18.01 -17.72 36.56
C ARG A 99 19.55 -17.87 36.65
N ASN A 100 20.30 -16.81 36.38
CA ASN A 100 21.75 -16.76 36.62
C ASN A 100 22.06 -15.75 37.73
#